data_AF-A0A141RH04-F1
#
_entry.id   AF-A0A141RH04-F1
#
_cell.length_a   1.000
_cell.length_b   1.000
_cell.length_c   1.000
_cell.angle_alpha   90.00
_cell.angle_beta   90.00
_cell.angle_gamma   90.00
#
_symmetry.space_group_name_H-M   'P 1'
#
loop_
_entity.id
_entity.type
_entity.pdbx_description
1 polymer ?
#
loop_
_entity_poly.entity_id
_entity_poly.type
_entity_poly.pdbx_seq_one_letter_code
_entity_poly.pdbx_strand_id
1 'polypeptide(L)' 'AGNAVLDIEKRKPIYHQLYKVLADDPPVILLGYRNILSASSARVTGFKPDIYNGLTGSLPDVKIVK' A
#
# COMPACT_ATOMS: atom_id res chain seq x y z
N ALA A 1 -2.72 21.41 4.64
CA ALA A 1 -3.31 21.09 5.96
C ALA A 1 -2.90 19.69 6.45
N GLY A 2 -3.24 18.60 5.74
CA GLY A 2 -2.96 17.22 6.20
C GLY A 2 -1.48 16.87 6.43
N ASN A 3 -0.56 17.37 5.59
CA ASN A 3 0.88 17.11 5.72
C ASN A 3 1.51 17.61 7.02
N ALA A 4 0.88 18.59 7.68
CA ALA A 4 1.36 19.16 8.94
C ALA A 4 0.90 18.38 10.18
N VAL A 5 -0.02 17.41 10.02
CA VAL A 5 -0.53 16.60 11.13
C VAL A 5 0.30 15.32 11.23
N LEU A 6 1.06 15.17 12.32
CA LEU A 6 1.95 14.02 12.53
C LEU A 6 1.22 12.79 13.05
N ASP A 7 0.16 13.00 13.84
CA ASP A 7 -0.69 11.93 14.36
C ASP A 7 -1.53 11.31 13.23
N ILE A 8 -1.35 10.01 13.01
CA ILE A 8 -1.98 9.28 11.91
C ILE A 8 -3.51 9.25 12.07
N GLU A 9 -4.01 9.02 13.27
CA GLU A 9 -5.45 8.91 13.53
C GLU A 9 -6.14 10.26 13.34
N LYS A 10 -5.48 11.36 13.74
CA LYS A 10 -5.97 12.71 13.48
C LYS A 10 -5.87 13.12 12.01
N ARG A 11 -4.94 12.53 11.25
CA ARG A 11 -4.73 12.83 9.82
C ARG A 11 -5.72 12.13 8.89
N LYS A 12 -6.19 10.92 9.23
CA LYS A 12 -7.19 10.17 8.46
C LYS A 12 -8.45 10.97 8.10
N PRO A 13 -9.17 11.62 9.05
CA PRO A 13 -10.39 12.36 8.72
C PRO A 13 -10.13 13.55 7.79
N ILE A 14 -8.95 14.17 7.85
CA ILE A 14 -8.55 15.26 6.94
C ILE A 14 -8.43 14.74 5.50
N TYR A 15 -7.78 13.58 5.30
CA TYR A 15 -7.70 12.98 3.96
C TYR A 15 -9.04 12.46 3.44
N HIS A 16 -9.94 11.99 4.31
CA HIS A 16 -11.30 11.63 3.89
C HIS A 16 -12.06 12.82 3.32
N GLN A 17 -11.87 14.04 3.86
CA GLN A 17 -12.44 15.25 3.28
C GLN A 17 -11.88 15.54 1.89
N LEU A 18 -10.56 15.36 1.69
CA LEU A 18 -9.94 15.49 0.37
C LEU A 18 -10.53 14.48 -0.64
N TYR A 19 -10.69 13.23 -0.24
CA TYR A 19 -11.25 12.19 -1.12
C TYR A 19 -12.71 12.47 -1.52
N LYS A 20 -13.51 13.13 -0.67
CA LYS A 20 -14.86 13.58 -1.05
C LYS A 20 -14.82 14.59 -2.19
N VAL A 21 -13.97 15.62 -2.06
CA VAL A 21 -13.79 16.63 -3.11
C VAL A 21 -13.32 15.99 -4.41
N LEU A 22 -12.35 15.07 -4.34
CA LEU A 22 -11.84 14.34 -5.51
C LEU A 22 -12.87 13.39 -6.14
N ALA A 23 -13.88 12.94 -5.39
CA ALA A 23 -14.95 12.11 -5.93
C ALA A 23 -16.02 12.96 -6.64
N ASP A 24 -16.30 14.16 -6.12
CA ASP A 24 -17.30 15.07 -6.67
C ASP A 24 -16.80 15.80 -7.93
N ASP A 25 -15.51 16.20 -7.97
CA ASP A 25 -14.87 16.84 -9.11
C ASP A 25 -13.48 16.22 -9.37
N PRO A 26 -13.42 15.05 -10.04
CA PRO A 26 -12.19 14.29 -10.19
C PRO A 26 -11.24 14.95 -11.20
N PRO A 27 -10.03 15.38 -10.79
CA PRO A 27 -9.01 15.85 -11.72
C PRO A 27 -8.37 14.69 -12.50
N VAL A 28 -8.59 13.45 -12.05
CA VAL A 28 -8.03 12.21 -12.61
C VAL A 28 -9.03 11.07 -12.47
N ILE A 29 -8.99 10.11 -13.39
CA ILE A 29 -9.80 8.89 -13.30
C ILE A 29 -8.99 7.79 -12.62
N LEU A 30 -9.46 7.31 -11.47
CA LEU A 30 -8.84 6.20 -10.73
C LEU A 30 -9.32 4.85 -11.31
N LEU A 31 -8.51 4.26 -12.19
CA LEU A 31 -8.91 3.09 -12.98
C LEU A 31 -8.60 1.73 -12.34
N GLY A 32 -7.79 1.67 -11.28
CA GLY A 32 -7.28 0.38 -10.82
C GLY A 32 -7.03 0.30 -9.33
N TYR A 33 -7.79 -0.57 -8.66
CA TYR A 33 -7.40 -1.19 -7.41
C TYR A 33 -6.76 -2.55 -7.72
N ARG A 34 -5.43 -2.63 -7.63
CA ARG A 34 -4.68 -3.81 -8.08
C ARG A 34 -4.57 -4.83 -6.95
N ASN A 35 -4.85 -6.08 -7.27
CA ASN A 35 -4.49 -7.21 -6.42
C ASN A 35 -3.17 -7.82 -6.90
N ILE A 36 -2.38 -8.37 -5.98
CA ILE A 36 -1.19 -9.15 -6.33
C ILE A 36 -1.52 -10.63 -6.29
N LEU A 37 -1.17 -11.31 -7.37
CA LEU A 37 -0.99 -12.75 -7.38
C LEU A 37 0.51 -13.02 -7.18
N SER A 38 0.85 -13.83 -6.19
CA SER A 38 2.22 -14.20 -5.92
C SER A 38 2.33 -15.71 -5.68
N ALA A 39 3.49 -16.25 -6.03
CA ALA A 39 3.84 -17.64 -5.78
C ALA A 39 5.31 -17.68 -5.37
N SER A 40 5.63 -18.52 -4.40
CA SER A 40 7.00 -18.78 -3.97
C SER A 40 7.22 -20.28 -3.83
N SER A 41 8.48 -20.69 -4.00
CA SER A 41 8.89 -22.05 -3.66
C SER A 41 8.57 -22.34 -2.19
N ALA A 42 8.14 -23.57 -1.88
CA ALA A 42 7.96 -24.03 -0.50
C ALA A 42 9.27 -23.98 0.32
N ARG A 43 10.43 -23.96 -0.37
CA ARG A 43 11.75 -23.76 0.24
C ARG A 43 12.07 -22.30 0.57
N VAL A 44 11.13 -21.37 0.44
CA VAL A 44 11.32 -19.95 0.71
C VAL A 44 10.31 -19.49 1.76
N THR A 45 10.81 -18.87 2.82
CA THR A 45 9.99 -18.20 3.85
C THR A 45 10.31 -16.72 3.92
N GLY A 46 9.44 -15.93 4.56
CA GLY A 46 9.60 -14.48 4.66
C GLY A 46 9.21 -13.71 3.40
N PHE A 47 8.88 -14.40 2.29
CA PHE A 47 8.38 -13.78 1.08
C PHE A 47 6.97 -13.20 1.29
N LYS A 48 6.87 -11.86 1.32
CA LYS A 48 5.62 -11.13 1.55
C LYS A 48 5.53 -9.95 0.58
N PRO A 49 5.20 -10.19 -0.71
CA PRO A 49 5.09 -9.12 -1.67
C PRO A 49 3.84 -8.27 -1.40
N ASP A 50 3.95 -6.96 -1.63
CA ASP A 50 2.83 -6.03 -1.52
C ASP A 50 2.71 -5.10 -2.74
N ILE A 51 1.54 -4.47 -2.91
CA ILE A 51 1.19 -3.71 -4.12
C ILE A 51 2.01 -2.43 -4.29
N TYR A 52 2.66 -1.95 -3.24
CA TYR A 52 3.43 -0.71 -3.23
C TYR A 52 4.94 -0.98 -3.31
N ASN A 53 5.45 -1.97 -2.56
CA ASN A 53 6.89 -2.27 -2.54
C ASN A 53 7.28 -3.49 -3.38
N GLY A 54 6.31 -4.23 -3.93
CA GLY A 54 6.59 -5.51 -4.59
C GLY A 54 7.30 -6.46 -3.63
N LEU A 55 8.41 -7.06 -4.07
CA LEU A 55 9.23 -7.95 -3.25
C LEU A 55 10.16 -7.19 -2.29
N THR A 56 10.56 -5.95 -2.62
CA THR A 56 11.70 -5.27 -1.96
C THR A 56 11.46 -5.06 -0.46
N GLY A 57 10.22 -4.79 -0.08
CA GLY A 57 9.82 -4.62 1.33
C GLY A 57 10.04 -5.86 2.19
N SER A 58 10.05 -7.05 1.59
CA SER A 58 10.24 -8.32 2.31
C SER A 58 11.64 -8.92 2.17
N LEU A 59 12.52 -8.35 1.32
CA LEU A 59 13.86 -8.90 1.07
C LEU A 59 14.70 -9.18 2.33
N PRO A 60 14.70 -8.31 3.37
CA PRO A 60 15.46 -8.59 4.59
C PRO A 60 15.01 -9.85 5.34
N ASP A 61 13.75 -10.24 5.16
CA ASP A 61 13.13 -11.38 5.85
C ASP A 61 13.17 -12.67 5.01
N VAL A 62 13.46 -12.58 3.71
CA VAL A 62 13.46 -13.71 2.78
C VAL A 62 14.61 -14.67 3.11
N LYS A 63 14.27 -15.94 3.29
CA LYS A 63 15.23 -17.01 3.64
C LYS A 63 14.92 -18.29 2.90
N ILE A 64 15.98 -19.05 2.61
CA ILE A 64 15.87 -20.42 2.12
C ILE A 64 15.68 -21.33 3.34
N VAL A 65 14.63 -22.14 3.31
CA VAL A 65 14.39 -23.23 4.27
C VAL A 65 14.67 -24.56 3.59
N LYS A 66 15.28 -25.48 4.35
CA LYS A 66 15.59 -26.84 3.90
C LYS A 66 14.34 -27.72 3.94
#